data_AF-A0A356BYQ6-F1
#
_entry.id   AF-A0A356BYQ6-F1
#
_cell.length_a   1.000
_cell.length_b   1.000
_cell.length_c   1.000
_cell.angle_alpha   90.00
_cell.angle_beta   90.00
_cell.angle_gamma   90.00
#
_symmetry.space_group_name_H-M   'P 1'
#
loop_
_entity.id
_entity.type
_entity.pdbx_description
1 polymer ?
#
loop_
_entity_poly.entity_id
_entity_poly.type
_entity_poly.pdbx_seq_one_letter_code
_entity_poly.pdbx_strand_id
1 'polypeptide(L)'
;TRDMLAELFNFPNPENVVFTLNITYGLNFLLKGVLQPGDHVIVSSMEHNAVMRPLMQLANQGVELSRVSCDDEGKIDVESLRQHI
;
A
#
# COMPACT_ATOMS: atom_id res chain seq x y z
N THR A 1 -20.23 13.34 -1.41
CA THR A 1 -19.33 14.27 -0.70
C THR A 1 -18.33 13.47 0.13
N ARG A 2 -17.45 14.12 0.93
CA ARG A 2 -16.56 13.39 1.86
C ARG A 2 -17.38 12.58 2.87
N ASP A 3 -18.50 13.13 3.33
CA ASP A 3 -19.42 12.47 4.29
C ASP A 3 -20.00 11.18 3.73
N MET A 4 -20.48 11.20 2.48
CA MET A 4 -21.03 10.00 1.82
C MET A 4 -20.00 8.88 1.66
N LEU A 5 -18.73 9.23 1.43
CA LEU A 5 -17.65 8.24 1.33
C LEU A 5 -17.24 7.70 2.70
N ALA A 6 -17.20 8.56 3.73
CA ALA A 6 -16.96 8.12 5.09
C ALA A 6 -18.06 7.15 5.56
N GLU A 7 -19.32 7.43 5.25
CA GLU A 7 -20.45 6.53 5.51
C GLU A 7 -20.31 5.20 4.74
N LEU A 8 -20.02 5.25 3.44
CA LEU A 8 -19.86 4.05 2.62
C LEU A 8 -18.79 3.08 3.14
N PHE A 9 -17.66 3.61 3.63
CA PHE A 9 -16.53 2.83 4.13
C PHE A 9 -16.50 2.67 5.66
N ASN A 10 -17.54 3.14 6.37
CA ASN A 10 -17.65 3.11 7.83
C ASN A 10 -16.48 3.80 8.57
N PHE A 11 -16.01 4.94 8.05
CA PHE A 11 -15.04 5.79 8.74
C PHE A 11 -15.74 6.77 9.70
N PRO A 12 -15.15 7.05 10.88
CA PRO A 12 -15.80 7.89 11.89
C PRO A 12 -15.86 9.37 11.51
N ASN A 13 -14.93 9.85 10.66
CA ASN A 13 -14.67 11.26 10.41
C ASN A 13 -14.42 11.50 8.91
N PRO A 14 -15.11 12.46 8.26
CA PRO A 14 -14.89 12.79 6.85
C PRO A 14 -13.48 13.33 6.58
N GLU A 15 -12.76 13.80 7.60
CA GLU A 15 -11.36 14.23 7.56
C GLU A 15 -10.42 13.14 7.02
N ASN A 16 -10.78 11.87 7.20
CA ASN A 16 -10.02 10.71 6.71
C ASN A 16 -10.15 10.50 5.19
N VAL A 17 -11.03 11.23 4.50
CA VAL A 17 -11.24 11.10 3.06
C VAL A 17 -10.49 12.22 2.34
N VAL A 18 -9.51 11.86 1.51
CA VAL A 18 -8.76 12.81 0.67
C VAL A 18 -9.05 12.51 -0.80
N PHE A 19 -9.60 13.48 -1.52
CA PHE A 19 -9.79 13.37 -2.97
C PHE A 19 -8.46 13.60 -3.69
N THR A 20 -8.08 12.66 -4.54
CA THR A 20 -6.88 12.72 -5.37
C THR A 20 -7.25 12.68 -6.84
N LEU A 21 -6.36 13.09 -7.74
CA LEU A 21 -6.61 13.13 -9.19
C LEU A 21 -7.01 11.76 -9.76
N ASN A 22 -6.44 10.67 -9.25
CA ASN A 22 -6.76 9.27 -9.60
C ASN A 22 -6.08 8.31 -8.61
N ILE A 23 -6.38 7.00 -8.73
CA ILE A 23 -5.83 5.97 -7.83
C ILE A 23 -4.30 5.88 -7.87
N THR A 24 -3.68 6.00 -9.05
CA THR A 24 -2.22 5.95 -9.20
C THR A 24 -1.53 7.13 -8.49
N TYR A 25 -2.12 8.32 -8.59
CA TYR A 25 -1.64 9.51 -7.89
C TYR A 25 -1.81 9.35 -6.37
N GLY A 26 -2.98 8.88 -5.91
CA GLY A 26 -3.23 8.65 -4.49
C GLY A 26 -2.27 7.64 -3.87
N LEU A 27 -1.97 6.54 -4.56
CA LEU A 27 -0.98 5.55 -4.11
C LEU A 27 0.44 6.13 -4.04
N ASN A 28 0.85 6.93 -5.04
CA ASN A 28 2.15 7.61 -4.99
C ASN A 28 2.24 8.62 -3.85
N PHE A 29 1.19 9.42 -3.66
CA PHE A 29 1.10 10.41 -2.60
C PHE A 29 1.21 9.74 -1.22
N LEU A 30 0.49 8.64 -1.00
CA LEU A 30 0.56 7.87 0.23
C LEU A 30 1.97 7.28 0.44
N LEU A 31 2.43 6.43 -0.49
CA LEU A 31 3.68 5.67 -0.32
C LEU A 31 4.90 6.59 -0.12
N LYS A 32 5.02 7.64 -0.94
CA LYS A 32 6.15 8.58 -0.85
C LYS A 32 6.00 9.58 0.29
N GLY A 33 4.79 9.77 0.81
CA GLY A 33 4.53 10.67 1.93
C GLY A 33 4.79 10.02 3.29
N VAL A 34 4.65 8.70 3.41
CA VAL A 34 4.78 7.98 4.69
C VAL A 34 6.10 7.23 4.84
N LEU A 35 6.68 6.70 3.76
CA LEU A 35 7.88 5.86 3.83
C LEU A 35 9.17 6.68 3.83
N GLN A 36 10.12 6.28 4.67
CA GLN A 36 11.44 6.87 4.83
C GLN A 36 12.55 5.81 4.66
N PRO A 37 13.80 6.23 4.34
CA PRO A 37 14.92 5.29 4.32
C PRO A 37 15.08 4.57 5.66
N GLY A 38 15.23 3.24 5.61
CA GLY A 38 15.26 2.36 6.79
C GLY A 38 13.92 1.73 7.15
N ASP A 39 12.81 2.20 6.57
CA ASP A 39 11.52 1.52 6.73
C ASP A 39 11.49 0.20 5.97
N HIS A 40 10.71 -0.76 6.48
CA HIS A 40 10.45 -2.04 5.83
C HIS A 40 8.99 -2.15 5.39
N VAL A 41 8.79 -2.56 4.14
CA VAL A 41 7.47 -2.74 3.54
C VAL A 41 7.31 -4.18 3.09
N ILE A 42 6.17 -4.77 3.45
CA ILE A 42 5.79 -6.11 3.00
C ILE A 42 4.61 -5.99 2.05
N VAL A 43 4.72 -6.61 0.88
CA VAL A 43 3.67 -6.59 -0.16
C VAL A 43 3.34 -7.98 -0.66
N SER A 44 2.14 -8.14 -1.22
CA SER A 44 1.76 -9.38 -1.90
C SER A 44 2.50 -9.54 -3.23
N SER A 45 2.57 -10.77 -3.74
CA SER A 45 3.09 -11.01 -5.07
C SER A 45 2.17 -10.55 -6.19
N MET A 46 0.98 -10.04 -5.88
CA MET A 46 -0.05 -9.68 -6.86
C MET A 46 -0.30 -8.17 -6.96
N GLU A 47 0.54 -7.35 -6.32
CA GLU A 47 0.35 -5.90 -6.34
C GLU A 47 0.35 -5.30 -7.75
N HIS A 48 -0.51 -4.31 -7.94
CA HIS A 48 -0.58 -3.57 -9.19
C HIS A 48 0.69 -2.73 -9.40
N ASN A 49 1.02 -2.44 -10.67
CA ASN A 49 2.19 -1.62 -11.03
C ASN A 49 2.18 -0.21 -10.42
N ALA A 50 1.00 0.31 -10.09
CA ALA A 50 0.84 1.59 -9.40
C ALA A 50 1.39 1.58 -7.96
N VAL A 51 1.53 0.40 -7.35
CA VAL A 51 2.15 0.18 -6.03
C VAL A 51 3.63 -0.21 -6.22
N MET A 52 3.90 -1.19 -7.10
CA MET A 52 5.24 -1.75 -7.25
C MET A 52 6.26 -0.76 -7.81
N ARG A 53 5.91 0.07 -8.81
CA ARG A 53 6.86 1.03 -9.40
C ARG A 53 7.34 2.08 -8.39
N PRO A 54 6.45 2.72 -7.59
CA PRO A 54 6.87 3.60 -6.50
C PRO A 54 7.72 2.89 -5.44
N LEU A 55 7.36 1.68 -5.02
CA LEU A 55 8.14 0.94 -4.03
C LEU A 55 9.53 0.59 -4.53
N MET A 56 9.69 0.19 -5.79
CA MET A 56 11.02 -0.03 -6.38
C MET A 56 11.85 1.26 -6.42
N GLN A 57 11.22 2.42 -6.67
CA GLN A 57 11.90 3.71 -6.59
C GLN A 57 12.37 4.02 -5.15
N LEU A 58 11.50 3.78 -4.16
CA LEU A 58 11.80 3.99 -2.75
C LEU A 58 12.83 2.98 -2.22
N ALA A 59 12.88 1.76 -2.77
CA ALA A 59 13.89 0.78 -2.43
C ALA A 59 15.30 1.26 -2.80
N ASN A 60 15.44 1.92 -3.95
CA ASN A 60 16.68 2.61 -4.34
C ASN A 60 17.03 3.80 -3.43
N GLN A 61 16.12 4.24 -2.56
CA GLN A 61 16.30 5.30 -1.58
C GLN A 61 16.47 4.77 -0.16
N GLY A 62 16.55 3.45 0.02
CA GLY A 62 16.84 2.82 1.32
C GLY A 62 15.62 2.23 2.03
N VAL A 63 14.45 2.13 1.37
CA VAL A 63 13.32 1.35 1.90
C VAL A 63 13.57 -0.15 1.63
N GLU A 64 13.37 -0.99 2.62
CA GLU A 64 13.45 -2.44 2.45
C GLU A 64 12.11 -3.00 1.97
N LEU A 65 12.14 -3.98 1.06
CA LEU A 65 10.93 -4.56 0.48
C LEU A 65 10.95 -6.08 0.57
N SER A 66 9.91 -6.66 1.15
CA SER A 66 9.64 -8.10 1.12
C SER A 66 8.37 -8.38 0.32
N ARG A 67 8.45 -9.39 -0.56
CA ARG A 67 7.31 -9.81 -1.40
C ARG A 67 6.88 -11.20 -1.00
N VAL A 68 5.64 -11.32 -0.53
CA VAL A 68 5.05 -12.59 -0.07
C VAL A 68 4.28 -13.23 -1.21
N SER A 69 4.61 -14.49 -1.51
CA SER A 69 3.94 -15.26 -2.54
C SER A 69 2.46 -15.50 -2.20
N CYS A 70 1.63 -15.53 -3.22
CA CYS A 70 0.24 -15.94 -3.13
C CYS A 70 0.06 -17.33 -3.76
N ASP A 71 -0.95 -18.07 -3.30
CA ASP A 71 -1.33 -19.35 -3.90
C ASP A 71 -2.07 -19.16 -5.23
N ASP A 72 -2.46 -20.28 -5.86
CA ASP A 72 -3.16 -20.30 -7.15
C ASP A 72 -4.56 -19.66 -7.10
N GLU A 73 -5.14 -19.48 -5.90
CA GLU A 73 -6.39 -18.75 -5.70
C GLU A 73 -6.17 -17.25 -5.44
N GLY A 74 -4.91 -16.81 -5.40
CA GLY A 74 -4.54 -15.44 -5.07
C GLY A 74 -4.69 -15.11 -3.58
N LYS A 75 -4.53 -16.08 -2.69
CA LYS A 75 -4.49 -15.83 -1.25
C LYS A 75 -3.05 -15.73 -0.78
N ILE A 76 -2.80 -14.77 0.10
CA ILE A 76 -1.50 -14.59 0.75
C ILE A 76 -1.29 -15.73 1.75
N ASP A 77 -0.11 -16.34 1.71
CA ASP A 77 0.33 -17.25 2.77
C ASP A 77 0.67 -16.45 4.04
N VAL A 78 -0.18 -16.57 5.06
CA VAL A 78 -0.04 -15.86 6.34
C VAL A 78 1.20 -16.31 7.11
N GLU A 79 1.62 -17.58 6.99
CA GLU A 79 2.82 -18.06 7.67
C GLU A 79 4.07 -17.46 7.01
N SER A 80 4.11 -17.39 5.67
CA SER A 80 5.17 -16.68 4.95
C SER A 80 5.19 -15.19 5.29
N LEU A 81 4.02 -14.54 5.41
CA LEU A 81 3.92 -13.15 5.84
C LEU A 81 4.57 -12.91 7.20
N ARG A 82 4.33 -13.78 8.19
CA ARG A 82 4.88 -13.65 9.55
C ARG A 82 6.40 -13.72 9.62
N GLN A 83 7.05 -14.37 8.66
CA GLN A 83 8.52 -14.47 8.61
C GLN A 83 9.20 -13.14 8.25
N HIS A 84 8.43 -12.16 7.79
CA HIS A 84 8.93 -10.87 7.33
C HIS A 84 8.56 -9.72 8.28
N ILE A 85 7.82 -9.96 9.36
CA ILE A 85 7.51 -8.96 10.40
C ILE A 85 8.63 -8.94 11.43
#